data_AF-A0A8J2RS49-F1
#
_entry.id   AF-A0A8J2RS49-F1
#
_cell.length_a   1.000
_cell.length_b   1.000
_cell.length_c   1.000
_cell.angle_alpha   90.00
_cell.angle_beta   90.00
_cell.angle_gamma   90.00
#
_symmetry.space_group_name_H-M   'P 1'
#
loop_
_entity.id
_entity.type
_entity.pdbx_description
1 polymer ?
#
loop_
_entity_poly.entity_id
_entity_poly.type
_entity_poly.pdbx_seq_one_letter_code
_entity_poly.pdbx_strand_id
1 'polypeptide(L)'
;MDKGASSNHIGIGRMLIMWRRSVYKVVYKELIAFLFLFGIISSIYRYALDDNQKKLMLTIQIYIPGDEEKVQELRNGLVRRALLMLILLLRSISSAVRRRFPTIQALVKEGIMTQKEKQCYESVFPVVNLFWIPATWFTLALNEAVKDGILTNESGSKLIMEEFLEFRASCGALWSYNWVSIPMIYTQVCTLSTYSYFIACLMARQYTGPSRRSLEDIDIVLPFGTIMELICYVGLLKVAEQIKNPFGDADEDFDLNFLITRHLRTVHLGLNFVGDVCPPGMEENNSEKDTTQPMDNLVLLMPGQISQDRPKSSSTPKTL
;
A
#
# COMPACT_ATOMS: atom_id res chain seq x y z
N MET A 1 -47.26 9.80 -43.68
CA MET A 1 -46.07 10.44 -43.08
C MET A 1 -46.48 11.11 -41.78
N ASP A 2 -45.58 11.00 -40.81
CA ASP A 2 -45.50 11.69 -39.52
C ASP A 2 -46.51 11.37 -38.40
N LYS A 3 -46.02 10.64 -37.38
CA LYS A 3 -45.51 11.25 -36.12
C LYS A 3 -44.91 10.17 -35.21
N GLY A 4 -43.59 10.01 -35.27
CA GLY A 4 -42.82 9.29 -34.25
C GLY A 4 -42.60 10.21 -33.05
N ALA A 5 -43.37 10.01 -31.99
CA ALA A 5 -43.20 10.73 -30.73
C ALA A 5 -42.08 10.08 -29.91
N SER A 6 -41.04 10.88 -29.71
CA SER A 6 -39.86 10.60 -28.90
C SER A 6 -40.15 10.58 -27.40
N SER A 7 -39.38 9.72 -26.71
CA SER A 7 -38.94 9.80 -25.30
C SER A 7 -39.73 9.03 -24.23
N ASN A 8 -39.01 8.14 -23.53
CA ASN A 8 -39.10 8.02 -22.08
C ASN A 8 -37.78 7.57 -21.39
N HIS A 9 -36.61 7.93 -21.94
CA HIS A 9 -35.33 7.81 -21.21
C HIS A 9 -35.26 8.76 -19.99
N ILE A 10 -36.13 9.77 -19.92
CA ILE A 10 -36.25 10.72 -18.81
C ILE A 10 -36.90 10.08 -17.56
N GLY A 11 -37.68 9.01 -17.72
CA GLY A 11 -38.39 8.35 -16.61
C GLY A 11 -37.48 7.57 -15.66
N ILE A 12 -36.48 6.86 -16.20
CA ILE A 12 -35.57 6.02 -15.41
C ILE A 12 -34.56 6.89 -14.64
N GLY A 13 -34.05 7.96 -15.27
CA GLY A 13 -33.18 8.94 -14.60
C GLY A 13 -33.89 9.67 -13.45
N ARG A 14 -35.18 10.00 -13.62
CA ARG A 14 -35.99 10.60 -12.53
C ARG A 14 -36.22 9.62 -11.37
N MET A 15 -36.42 8.33 -11.65
CA MET A 15 -36.58 7.30 -10.61
C MET A 15 -35.31 7.11 -9.77
N LEU A 16 -34.13 7.26 -10.36
CA LEU A 16 -32.86 7.22 -9.62
C LEU A 16 -32.68 8.45 -8.70
N ILE A 17 -33.22 9.61 -9.04
CA ILE A 17 -33.02 10.87 -8.29
C ILE A 17 -34.01 11.06 -7.11
N MET A 18 -35.07 10.24 -7.00
CA MET A 18 -36.12 10.41 -5.98
C MET A 18 -35.76 9.88 -4.58
N TRP A 19 -35.33 10.76 -3.66
CA TRP A 19 -34.94 10.40 -2.29
C TRP A 19 -36.00 9.66 -1.44
N ARG A 20 -37.31 9.97 -1.61
CA ARG A 20 -38.35 9.57 -0.64
C ARG A 20 -38.76 8.09 -0.66
N ARG A 21 -38.30 7.30 -1.66
CA ARG A 21 -38.44 5.83 -1.75
C ARG A 21 -37.28 5.20 -2.52
N SER A 22 -36.12 5.86 -2.53
CA SER A 22 -34.95 5.35 -3.24
C SER A 22 -34.09 4.45 -2.36
N VAL A 23 -33.45 3.49 -3.00
CA VAL A 23 -32.39 2.63 -2.46
C VAL A 23 -31.36 3.47 -1.70
N TYR A 24 -31.03 4.69 -2.15
CA TYR A 24 -30.08 5.57 -1.43
C TYR A 24 -30.50 5.85 0.02
N LYS A 25 -31.81 6.00 0.31
CA LYS A 25 -32.28 6.22 1.69
C LYS A 25 -32.14 4.98 2.58
N VAL A 26 -32.10 3.80 1.98
CA VAL A 26 -31.93 2.53 2.70
C VAL A 26 -30.44 2.24 2.93
N VAL A 27 -29.58 2.60 1.97
CA VAL A 27 -28.15 2.22 1.98
C VAL A 27 -27.21 3.38 2.38
N TYR A 28 -27.69 4.62 2.58
CA TYR A 28 -26.80 5.76 2.86
C TYR A 28 -26.01 5.62 4.16
N LYS A 29 -26.54 4.95 5.18
CA LYS A 29 -25.83 4.78 6.47
C LYS A 29 -24.66 3.81 6.31
N GLU A 30 -24.90 2.74 5.58
CA GLU A 30 -23.94 1.70 5.22
C GLU A 30 -22.89 2.26 4.26
N LEU A 31 -23.29 3.09 3.30
CA LEU A 31 -22.39 3.78 2.38
C LEU A 31 -21.49 4.79 3.09
N ILE A 32 -22.02 5.58 4.04
CA ILE A 32 -21.22 6.51 4.85
C ILE A 32 -20.23 5.74 5.72
N ALA A 33 -20.65 4.64 6.35
CA ALA A 33 -19.76 3.79 7.14
C ALA A 33 -18.65 3.19 6.27
N PHE A 34 -18.98 2.72 5.06
CA PHE A 34 -18.02 2.21 4.09
C PHE A 34 -17.02 3.28 3.63
N LEU A 35 -17.49 4.47 3.24
CA LEU A 35 -16.63 5.58 2.81
C LEU A 35 -15.72 6.08 3.93
N PHE A 36 -16.19 6.06 5.18
CA PHE A 36 -15.39 6.41 6.35
C PHE A 36 -14.29 5.38 6.61
N LEU A 37 -14.62 4.09 6.61
CA LEU A 37 -13.63 3.01 6.75
C LEU A 37 -12.62 3.00 5.60
N PHE A 38 -13.10 3.15 4.36
CA PHE A 38 -12.25 3.27 3.18
C PHE A 38 -11.33 4.50 3.27
N GLY A 39 -11.84 5.64 3.75
CA GLY A 39 -11.06 6.85 3.99
C GLY A 39 -9.98 6.68 5.05
N ILE A 40 -10.27 5.95 6.14
CA ILE A 40 -9.30 5.61 7.18
C ILE A 40 -8.23 4.68 6.62
N ILE A 41 -8.61 3.60 5.94
CA ILE A 41 -7.67 2.65 5.33
C ILE A 41 -6.81 3.35 4.27
N SER A 42 -7.40 4.20 3.43
CA SER A 42 -6.70 4.98 2.41
C SER A 42 -5.75 6.02 3.01
N SER A 43 -6.11 6.63 4.14
CA SER A 43 -5.25 7.57 4.86
C SER A 43 -4.10 6.87 5.58
N ILE A 44 -4.35 5.72 6.20
CA ILE A 44 -3.30 4.86 6.79
C ILE A 44 -2.33 4.40 5.69
N TYR A 45 -2.85 3.96 4.55
CA TYR A 45 -2.05 3.54 3.41
C TYR A 45 -1.19 4.67 2.83
N ARG A 46 -1.74 5.88 2.71
CA ARG A 46 -1.04 7.04 2.10
C ARG A 46 -0.09 7.77 3.04
N TYR A 47 -0.44 7.91 4.32
CA TYR A 47 0.31 8.75 5.25
C TYR A 47 1.08 7.94 6.30
N ALA A 48 0.49 6.89 6.88
CA ALA A 48 1.14 6.17 7.99
C ALA A 48 2.28 5.22 7.53
N LEU A 49 2.25 4.74 6.29
CA LEU A 49 3.28 3.82 5.78
C LEU A 49 4.47 4.52 5.10
N ASP A 50 4.37 5.83 4.83
CA ASP A 50 5.37 6.56 4.03
C ASP A 50 6.36 7.38 4.88
N ASP A 51 5.96 7.86 6.05
CA ASP A 51 6.74 8.86 6.78
C ASP A 51 7.93 8.27 7.55
N ASN A 52 7.77 7.13 8.23
CA ASN A 52 8.81 6.61 9.15
C ASN A 52 10.12 6.21 8.43
N GLN A 53 10.03 5.65 7.23
CA GLN A 53 11.23 5.24 6.48
C GLN A 53 11.97 6.44 5.88
N LYS A 54 11.21 7.44 5.40
CA LYS A 54 11.78 8.70 4.91
C LYS A 54 12.42 9.48 6.05
N LYS A 55 11.78 9.51 7.22
CA LYS A 55 12.29 10.15 8.44
C LYS A 55 13.64 9.57 8.86
N LEU A 56 13.76 8.23 8.95
CA LEU A 56 15.04 7.57 9.24
C LEU A 56 16.12 7.93 8.21
N MET A 57 15.79 7.87 6.91
CA MET A 57 16.74 8.19 5.84
C MET A 57 17.22 9.65 5.92
N LEU A 58 16.31 10.61 6.12
CA LEU A 58 16.63 12.03 6.23
C LEU A 58 17.46 12.32 7.48
N THR A 59 17.13 11.72 8.62
CA THR A 59 17.92 11.85 9.85
C THR A 59 19.35 11.35 9.63
N ILE A 60 19.53 10.20 8.96
CA ILE A 60 20.88 9.70 8.65
C ILE A 60 21.62 10.67 7.71
N GLN A 61 20.97 11.25 6.70
CA GLN A 61 21.60 12.22 5.80
C GLN A 61 22.05 13.50 6.53
N ILE A 62 21.25 14.02 7.46
CA ILE A 62 21.56 15.24 8.20
C ILE A 62 22.77 15.06 9.13
N TYR A 63 22.82 13.94 9.85
CA TYR A 63 23.85 13.72 10.89
C TYR A 63 25.11 13.03 10.39
N ILE A 64 25.09 12.45 9.18
CA ILE A 64 26.26 11.87 8.52
C ILE A 64 26.53 12.65 7.21
N PRO A 65 26.94 13.93 7.31
CA PRO A 65 27.30 14.74 6.15
C PRO A 65 28.68 14.34 5.62
N GLY A 66 28.85 14.35 4.30
CA GLY A 66 30.15 14.14 3.66
C GLY A 66 30.11 13.20 2.45
N ASP A 67 30.99 13.50 1.50
CA ASP A 67 31.19 12.77 0.24
C ASP A 67 32.32 11.74 0.31
N GLU A 68 32.94 11.57 1.47
CA GLU A 68 33.94 10.53 1.64
C GLU A 68 33.33 9.15 1.41
N GLU A 69 34.03 8.31 0.63
CA GLU A 69 33.56 6.97 0.25
C GLU A 69 33.14 6.15 1.49
N LYS A 70 33.93 6.23 2.58
CA LYS A 70 33.63 5.55 3.85
C LYS A 70 32.32 6.01 4.50
N VAL A 71 32.02 7.31 4.41
CA VAL A 71 30.82 7.95 4.99
C VAL A 71 29.59 7.57 4.15
N GLN A 72 29.72 7.58 2.84
CA GLN A 72 28.69 7.11 1.91
C GLN A 72 28.40 5.61 2.09
N GLU A 73 29.43 4.78 2.22
CA GLU A 73 29.28 3.34 2.50
C GLU A 73 28.57 3.07 3.83
N LEU A 74 28.89 3.82 4.88
CA LEU A 74 28.22 3.73 6.18
C LEU A 74 26.73 4.09 6.06
N ARG A 75 26.42 5.25 5.45
CA ARG A 75 25.05 5.72 5.24
C ARG A 75 24.23 4.72 4.43
N ASN A 76 24.78 4.23 3.32
CA ASN A 76 24.17 3.20 2.47
C ASN A 76 23.99 1.88 3.24
N GLY A 77 24.99 1.48 4.02
CA GLY A 77 24.96 0.28 4.86
C GLY A 77 23.85 0.33 5.92
N LEU A 78 23.68 1.45 6.61
CA LEU A 78 22.67 1.63 7.64
C LEU A 78 21.24 1.54 7.06
N VAL A 79 20.93 2.32 6.03
CA VAL A 79 19.58 2.31 5.45
C VAL A 79 19.28 0.96 4.78
N ARG A 80 20.26 0.36 4.09
CA ARG A 80 20.09 -0.96 3.48
C ARG A 80 19.81 -2.05 4.53
N ARG A 81 20.46 -2.02 5.70
CA ARG A 81 20.17 -2.96 6.79
C ARG A 81 18.77 -2.78 7.37
N ALA A 82 18.28 -1.54 7.49
CA ALA A 82 16.90 -1.26 7.87
C ALA A 82 15.90 -1.83 6.83
N LEU A 83 16.13 -1.61 5.53
CA LEU A 83 15.31 -2.19 4.47
C LEU A 83 15.38 -3.73 4.44
N LEU A 84 16.55 -4.30 4.67
CA LEU A 84 16.74 -5.75 4.73
C LEU A 84 15.91 -6.38 5.86
N MET A 85 15.84 -5.75 7.04
CA MET A 85 14.96 -6.18 8.13
C MET A 85 13.49 -6.22 7.67
N LEU A 86 13.02 -5.16 7.03
CA LEU A 86 11.65 -5.09 6.51
C LEU A 86 11.39 -6.18 5.47
N ILE A 87 12.29 -6.38 4.51
CA ILE A 87 12.12 -7.36 3.44
C ILE A 87 12.11 -8.79 3.99
N LEU A 88 12.97 -9.11 4.96
CA LEU A 88 12.96 -10.42 5.64
C LEU A 88 11.65 -10.65 6.41
N LEU A 89 11.12 -9.62 7.06
CA LEU A 89 9.81 -9.67 7.72
C LEU A 89 8.67 -9.86 6.70
N LEU A 90 8.61 -9.04 5.65
CA LEU A 90 7.58 -9.11 4.61
C LEU A 90 7.58 -10.46 3.89
N ARG A 91 8.77 -11.03 3.63
CA ARG A 91 8.94 -12.39 3.10
C ARG A 91 8.38 -13.48 4.03
N SER A 92 8.38 -13.22 5.33
CA SER A 92 7.90 -14.16 6.35
C SER A 92 6.38 -14.13 6.50
N ILE A 93 5.75 -12.98 6.31
CA ILE A 93 4.29 -12.81 6.45
C ILE A 93 3.53 -13.02 5.12
N SER A 94 4.10 -12.59 3.97
CA SER A 94 3.40 -12.62 2.67
C SER A 94 3.95 -13.69 1.74
N SER A 95 3.04 -14.47 1.16
CA SER A 95 3.34 -15.43 0.09
C SER A 95 3.84 -14.72 -1.18
N ALA A 96 3.27 -13.57 -1.54
CA ALA A 96 3.68 -12.78 -2.70
C ALA A 96 5.15 -12.38 -2.66
N VAL A 97 5.60 -11.87 -1.50
CA VAL A 97 7.00 -11.46 -1.31
C VAL A 97 7.92 -12.68 -1.24
N ARG A 98 7.45 -13.79 -0.65
CA ARG A 98 8.20 -15.06 -0.62
C ARG A 98 8.42 -15.65 -2.01
N ARG A 99 7.47 -15.51 -2.94
CA ARG A 99 7.65 -15.92 -4.33
C ARG A 99 8.66 -15.04 -5.07
N ARG A 100 8.68 -13.73 -4.81
CA ARG A 100 9.69 -12.81 -5.37
C ARG A 100 11.09 -13.11 -4.85
N PHE A 101 11.22 -13.38 -3.55
CA PHE A 101 12.50 -13.66 -2.90
C PHE A 101 12.48 -15.06 -2.23
N PRO A 102 12.58 -16.15 -3.01
CA PRO A 102 12.42 -17.50 -2.47
C PRO A 102 13.57 -17.89 -1.54
N THR A 103 14.80 -17.50 -1.86
CA THR A 103 16.02 -17.85 -1.11
C THR A 103 16.76 -16.59 -0.65
N ILE A 104 17.58 -16.72 0.40
CA ILE A 104 18.47 -15.63 0.82
C ILE A 104 19.49 -15.29 -0.29
N GLN A 105 19.87 -16.28 -1.10
CA GLN A 105 20.71 -16.05 -2.28
C GLN A 105 20.05 -15.11 -3.30
N ALA A 106 18.73 -15.16 -3.46
CA ALA A 106 18.01 -14.22 -4.33
C ALA A 106 18.13 -12.78 -3.81
N LEU A 107 18.09 -12.56 -2.49
CA LEU A 107 18.30 -11.24 -1.90
C LEU A 107 19.72 -10.70 -2.16
N VAL A 108 20.72 -11.58 -2.20
CA VAL A 108 22.10 -11.20 -2.57
C VAL A 108 22.21 -10.85 -4.05
N LYS A 109 21.57 -11.64 -4.93
CA LYS A 109 21.58 -11.38 -6.38
C LYS A 109 20.95 -10.03 -6.73
N GLU A 110 19.92 -9.63 -5.99
CA GLU A 110 19.23 -8.35 -6.15
C GLU A 110 19.97 -7.17 -5.47
N GLY A 111 21.11 -7.41 -4.82
CA GLY A 111 21.93 -6.37 -4.17
C GLY A 111 21.37 -5.84 -2.85
N ILE A 112 20.34 -6.49 -2.29
CA ILE A 112 19.74 -6.08 -1.01
C ILE A 112 20.63 -6.52 0.17
N MET A 113 21.23 -7.70 0.06
CA MET A 113 22.13 -8.28 1.07
C MET A 113 23.53 -8.50 0.47
N THR A 114 24.58 -8.22 1.23
CA THR A 114 25.95 -8.53 0.78
C THR A 114 26.31 -10.00 1.00
N GLN A 115 27.31 -10.51 0.27
CA GLN A 115 27.75 -11.90 0.45
C GLN A 115 28.31 -12.16 1.87
N LYS A 116 28.98 -11.17 2.48
CA LYS A 116 29.47 -11.27 3.86
C LYS A 116 28.32 -11.35 4.86
N GLU A 117 27.31 -10.49 4.71
CA GLU A 117 26.12 -10.53 5.57
C GLU A 117 25.34 -11.83 5.42
N LYS A 118 25.29 -12.41 4.22
CA LYS A 118 24.70 -13.74 4.00
C LYS A 118 25.41 -14.80 4.84
N GLN A 119 26.74 -14.84 4.82
CA GLN A 119 27.52 -15.80 5.62
C GLN A 119 27.25 -15.64 7.12
N CYS A 120 27.21 -14.39 7.61
CA CYS A 120 26.86 -14.11 9.00
C CYS A 120 25.40 -14.46 9.34
N TYR A 121 24.47 -14.36 8.38
CA TYR A 121 23.09 -14.74 8.59
C TYR A 121 22.93 -16.28 8.68
N GLU A 122 23.64 -17.02 7.82
CA GLU A 122 23.60 -18.48 7.77
C GLU A 122 24.36 -19.15 8.93
N SER A 123 25.28 -18.43 9.59
CA SER A 123 25.98 -18.95 10.78
C SER A 123 25.10 -18.97 12.03
N VAL A 124 23.98 -18.24 12.05
CA VAL A 124 23.07 -18.18 13.19
C VAL A 124 22.07 -19.34 13.10
N PHE A 125 22.02 -20.15 14.16
CA PHE A 125 21.07 -21.28 14.23
C PHE A 125 19.62 -20.76 14.35
N PRO A 126 18.72 -21.08 13.41
CA PRO A 126 17.39 -20.48 13.35
C PRO A 126 16.41 -21.20 14.30
N VAL A 127 16.37 -20.77 15.57
CA VAL A 127 15.32 -21.20 16.53
C VAL A 127 14.02 -20.40 16.34
N VAL A 128 14.15 -19.15 15.90
CA VAL A 128 13.05 -18.20 15.67
C VAL A 128 13.22 -17.52 14.33
N ASN A 129 12.21 -16.75 13.91
CA ASN A 129 12.36 -15.91 12.74
C ASN A 129 13.48 -14.87 12.96
N LEU A 130 14.44 -14.82 12.04
CA LEU A 130 15.67 -14.05 12.15
C LEU A 130 15.58 -12.66 11.51
N PHE A 131 14.37 -12.14 11.23
CA PHE A 131 14.19 -10.80 10.64
C PHE A 131 14.84 -9.68 11.45
N TRP A 132 15.07 -9.87 12.75
CA TRP A 132 15.69 -8.90 13.65
C TRP A 132 17.22 -8.83 13.56
N ILE A 133 17.88 -9.77 12.89
CA ILE A 133 19.35 -9.80 12.78
C ILE A 133 19.91 -8.50 12.16
N PRO A 134 19.40 -7.99 11.02
CA PRO A 134 19.90 -6.74 10.46
C PRO A 134 19.79 -5.54 11.40
N ALA A 135 18.87 -5.55 12.36
CA ALA A 135 18.75 -4.49 13.37
C ALA A 135 19.93 -4.47 14.34
N THR A 136 20.45 -5.64 14.69
CA THR A 136 21.67 -5.73 15.51
C THR A 136 22.88 -5.22 14.72
N TRP A 137 23.01 -5.55 13.44
CA TRP A 137 24.08 -5.03 12.58
C TRP A 137 23.97 -3.52 12.34
N PHE A 138 22.76 -2.98 12.28
CA PHE A 138 22.54 -1.53 12.25
C PHE A 138 23.11 -0.87 13.52
N THR A 139 22.72 -1.38 14.68
CA THR A 139 23.15 -0.86 15.99
C THR A 139 24.66 -0.94 16.16
N LEU A 140 25.27 -2.06 15.75
CA LEU A 140 26.71 -2.27 15.82
C LEU A 140 27.49 -1.29 14.94
N ALA A 141 27.05 -1.08 13.69
CA ALA A 141 27.74 -0.12 12.82
C ALA A 141 27.53 1.33 13.22
N LEU A 142 26.37 1.68 13.79
CA LEU A 142 26.18 3.02 14.34
C LEU A 142 27.15 3.26 15.52
N ASN A 143 27.29 2.27 16.40
CA ASN A 143 28.23 2.35 17.53
C ASN A 143 29.69 2.41 17.07
N GLU A 144 30.05 1.70 16.00
CA GLU A 144 31.38 1.75 15.39
C GLU A 144 31.66 3.13 14.79
N ALA A 145 30.70 3.70 14.05
CA ALA A 145 30.82 5.06 13.49
C ALA A 145 30.97 6.16 14.56
N VAL A 146 30.36 5.99 15.73
CA VAL A 146 30.56 6.89 16.88
C VAL A 146 31.97 6.74 17.45
N LYS A 147 32.49 5.51 17.57
CA LYS A 147 33.86 5.26 18.05
C LYS A 147 34.93 5.78 17.09
N ASP A 148 34.69 5.66 15.79
CA ASP A 148 35.59 6.12 14.74
C ASP A 148 35.58 7.66 14.59
N GLY A 149 34.71 8.35 15.32
CA GLY A 149 34.60 9.82 15.30
C GLY A 149 33.96 10.39 14.04
N ILE A 150 33.36 9.54 13.19
CA ILE A 150 32.60 9.97 12.01
C ILE A 150 31.37 10.78 12.46
N LEU A 151 30.71 10.32 13.53
CA LEU A 151 29.62 11.02 14.20
C LEU A 151 30.16 11.86 15.35
N THR A 152 30.51 13.11 15.07
CA THR A 152 31.04 14.04 16.09
C THR A 152 29.96 14.58 17.02
N ASN A 153 28.70 14.62 16.57
CA ASN A 153 27.55 15.09 17.35
C ASN A 153 26.89 13.95 18.14
N GLU A 154 27.03 13.97 19.47
CA GLU A 154 26.42 12.99 20.38
C GLU A 154 24.89 12.91 20.19
N SER A 155 24.22 14.06 20.04
CA SER A 155 22.78 14.16 19.77
C SER A 155 22.34 13.46 18.47
N GLY A 156 23.21 13.40 17.46
CA GLY A 156 22.90 12.78 16.17
C GLY A 156 22.80 11.28 16.25
N SER A 157 23.74 10.64 16.96
CA SER A 157 23.72 9.20 17.19
C SER A 157 22.46 8.75 17.95
N LYS A 158 22.05 9.54 18.94
CA LYS A 158 20.82 9.30 19.72
C LYS A 158 19.59 9.41 18.85
N LEU A 159 19.46 10.47 18.05
CA LEU A 159 18.28 10.65 17.20
C LEU A 159 18.17 9.58 16.12
N ILE A 160 19.29 9.21 15.46
CA ILE A 160 19.31 8.10 14.49
C ILE A 160 18.82 6.80 15.16
N MET A 161 19.27 6.53 16.39
CA MET A 161 18.84 5.34 17.13
C MET A 161 17.35 5.40 17.49
N GLU A 162 16.83 6.54 17.93
CA GLU A 162 15.41 6.71 18.26
C GLU A 162 14.52 6.45 17.03
N GLU A 163 14.83 7.07 15.89
CA GLU A 163 14.11 6.85 14.63
C GLU A 163 14.19 5.39 14.16
N PHE A 164 15.36 4.77 14.33
CA PHE A 164 15.54 3.37 13.99
C PHE A 164 14.71 2.43 14.89
N LEU A 165 14.62 2.73 16.19
CA LEU A 165 13.83 1.97 17.15
C LEU A 165 12.32 2.12 16.88
N GLU A 166 11.85 3.30 16.48
CA GLU A 166 10.47 3.52 16.04
C GLU A 166 10.13 2.69 14.79
N PHE A 167 11.03 2.67 13.81
CA PHE A 167 10.91 1.80 12.64
C PHE A 167 10.91 0.31 13.00
N ARG A 168 11.79 -0.12 13.92
CA ARG A 168 11.85 -1.50 14.43
C ARG A 168 10.57 -1.87 15.18
N ALA A 169 10.01 -0.96 15.97
CA ALA A 169 8.77 -1.16 16.69
C ALA A 169 7.60 -1.38 15.73
N SER A 170 7.55 -0.60 14.63
CA SER A 170 6.56 -0.77 13.55
C SER A 170 6.66 -2.16 12.89
N CYS A 171 7.89 -2.63 12.63
CA CYS A 171 8.14 -3.99 12.14
C CYS A 171 7.69 -5.06 13.16
N GLY A 172 7.94 -4.84 14.45
CA GLY A 172 7.49 -5.73 15.53
C GLY A 172 5.97 -5.80 15.67
N ALA A 173 5.28 -4.66 15.52
CA ALA A 173 3.82 -4.61 15.50
C ALA A 173 3.26 -5.41 14.32
N LEU A 174 3.85 -5.25 13.13
CA LEU A 174 3.48 -6.02 11.94
C LEU A 174 3.66 -7.54 12.14
N TRP A 175 4.77 -7.97 12.74
CA TRP A 175 4.96 -9.37 13.13
C TRP A 175 3.90 -9.86 14.12
N SER A 176 3.55 -9.02 15.10
CA SER A 176 2.55 -9.35 16.13
C SER A 176 1.15 -9.50 15.54
N TYR A 177 0.76 -8.66 14.58
CA TYR A 177 -0.52 -8.80 13.86
C TYR A 177 -0.60 -10.10 13.05
N ASN A 178 0.51 -10.52 12.44
CA ASN A 178 0.58 -11.80 11.75
C ASN A 178 0.53 -13.00 12.72
N TRP A 179 1.21 -12.89 13.87
CA TRP A 179 1.26 -13.96 14.87
C TRP A 179 -0.08 -14.15 15.59
N VAL A 180 -0.69 -13.05 16.02
CA VAL A 180 -1.96 -13.04 16.76
C VAL A 180 -3.11 -12.87 15.78
N SER A 181 -3.43 -13.96 15.08
CA SER A 181 -4.63 -13.99 14.23
C SER A 181 -5.92 -13.91 15.05
N ILE A 182 -6.98 -13.35 14.45
CA ILE A 182 -8.31 -13.32 15.07
C ILE A 182 -8.71 -14.76 15.44
N PRO A 183 -9.06 -15.03 16.71
CA PRO A 183 -9.41 -16.37 17.16
C PRO A 183 -10.48 -17.01 16.28
N MET A 184 -10.25 -18.26 15.90
CA MET A 184 -11.12 -18.96 14.95
C MET A 184 -12.58 -19.03 15.42
N ILE A 185 -12.79 -19.14 16.74
CA ILE A 185 -14.12 -19.15 17.35
C ILE A 185 -14.94 -17.90 17.01
N TYR A 186 -14.31 -16.70 16.95
CA TYR A 186 -15.02 -15.48 16.59
C TYR A 186 -15.53 -15.53 15.15
N THR A 187 -14.67 -15.94 14.22
CA THR A 187 -15.08 -16.10 12.82
C THR A 187 -16.19 -17.14 12.67
N GLN A 188 -16.10 -18.25 13.40
CA GLN A 188 -17.11 -19.31 13.36
C GLN A 188 -18.46 -18.84 13.90
N VAL A 189 -18.49 -18.11 15.02
CA VAL A 189 -19.73 -17.60 15.62
C VAL A 189 -20.40 -16.60 14.67
N CYS A 190 -19.65 -15.68 14.07
CA CYS A 190 -20.20 -14.71 13.11
C CYS A 190 -20.78 -15.39 11.87
N THR A 191 -20.07 -16.36 11.29
CA THR A 191 -20.54 -17.12 10.12
C THR A 191 -21.78 -17.95 10.46
N LEU A 192 -21.77 -18.66 11.59
CA LEU A 192 -22.90 -19.48 12.04
C LEU A 192 -24.14 -18.62 12.32
N SER A 193 -23.97 -17.49 13.01
CA SER A 193 -25.06 -16.55 13.30
C SER A 193 -25.67 -15.98 12.02
N THR A 194 -24.84 -15.57 11.07
CA THR A 194 -25.31 -15.00 9.79
C THR A 194 -26.06 -16.04 8.97
N TYR A 195 -25.50 -17.25 8.83
CA TYR A 195 -26.14 -18.30 8.05
C TYR A 195 -27.38 -18.90 8.72
N SER A 196 -27.39 -19.08 10.04
CA SER A 196 -28.59 -19.55 10.74
C SER A 196 -29.75 -18.56 10.64
N TYR A 197 -29.48 -17.25 10.70
CA TYR A 197 -30.47 -16.21 10.42
C TYR A 197 -31.10 -16.40 9.02
N PHE A 198 -30.28 -16.55 7.98
CA PHE A 198 -30.81 -16.71 6.63
C PHE A 198 -31.49 -18.06 6.38
N ILE A 199 -31.07 -19.14 7.03
CA ILE A 199 -31.78 -20.43 7.01
C ILE A 199 -33.17 -20.26 7.61
N ALA A 200 -33.30 -19.58 8.74
CA ALA A 200 -34.59 -19.28 9.36
C ALA A 200 -35.46 -18.38 8.46
N CYS A 201 -34.89 -17.32 7.87
CA CYS A 201 -35.59 -16.47 6.90
C CYS A 201 -36.06 -17.26 5.67
N LEU A 202 -35.26 -18.21 5.19
CA LEU A 202 -35.59 -19.04 4.04
C LEU A 202 -36.78 -19.94 4.35
N MET A 203 -36.98 -20.42 5.57
CA MET A 203 -38.18 -21.17 5.94
C MET A 203 -39.38 -20.25 6.26
N ALA A 204 -39.15 -19.17 7.00
CA ALA A 204 -40.22 -18.32 7.55
C ALA A 204 -40.83 -17.37 6.52
N ARG A 205 -40.06 -16.93 5.51
CA ARG A 205 -40.50 -15.96 4.51
C ARG A 205 -40.89 -16.61 3.18
N GLN A 206 -41.20 -17.91 3.19
CA GLN A 206 -41.80 -18.58 2.04
C GLN A 206 -43.24 -18.11 1.85
N TYR A 207 -43.65 -17.98 0.59
CA TYR A 207 -45.03 -17.70 0.25
C TYR A 207 -45.89 -18.94 0.50
N THR A 208 -46.83 -18.88 1.45
CA THR A 208 -47.69 -20.00 1.83
C THR A 208 -49.05 -20.01 1.12
N GLY A 209 -49.17 -19.34 -0.03
CA GLY A 209 -50.44 -19.20 -0.73
C GLY A 209 -51.33 -18.09 -0.15
N PRO A 210 -52.35 -17.64 -0.90
CA PRO A 210 -53.26 -16.61 -0.45
C PRO A 210 -54.08 -17.13 0.73
N SER A 211 -54.00 -16.45 1.87
CA SER A 211 -54.85 -16.77 3.01
C SER A 211 -56.29 -16.37 2.67
N ARG A 212 -57.25 -17.28 2.90
CA ARG A 212 -58.67 -17.16 2.53
C ARG A 212 -59.43 -15.97 3.15
N ARG A 213 -58.73 -15.03 3.80
CA ARG A 213 -59.26 -13.88 4.56
C ARG A 213 -58.67 -12.51 4.20
N SER A 214 -57.70 -12.41 3.30
CA SER A 214 -57.13 -11.12 2.86
C SER A 214 -57.18 -11.01 1.35
N LEU A 215 -58.00 -10.10 0.83
CA LEU A 215 -58.17 -9.83 -0.62
C LEU A 215 -57.06 -8.92 -1.19
N GLU A 216 -56.03 -8.59 -0.40
CA GLU A 216 -55.01 -7.58 -0.72
C GLU A 216 -53.57 -8.06 -0.39
N ASP A 217 -53.31 -9.35 -0.42
CA ASP A 217 -51.93 -9.83 -0.29
C ASP A 217 -51.24 -9.72 -1.65
N ILE A 218 -50.43 -8.68 -1.83
CA ILE A 218 -49.61 -8.46 -3.03
C ILE A 218 -48.66 -9.66 -3.18
N ASP A 219 -48.82 -10.42 -4.27
CA ASP A 219 -47.99 -11.57 -4.63
C ASP A 219 -46.55 -11.14 -4.97
N ILE A 220 -45.69 -11.04 -3.96
CA ILE A 220 -44.26 -10.85 -4.15
C ILE A 220 -43.62 -12.24 -4.32
N VAL A 221 -43.63 -12.76 -5.55
CA VAL A 221 -42.97 -14.03 -5.92
C VAL A 221 -41.47 -14.02 -5.56
N LEU A 222 -40.84 -12.84 -5.58
CA LEU A 222 -39.43 -12.65 -5.27
C LEU A 222 -39.24 -11.76 -4.02
N PRO A 223 -38.75 -12.27 -2.88
CA PRO A 223 -38.65 -11.51 -1.64
C PRO A 223 -37.50 -10.47 -1.69
N PHE A 224 -37.73 -9.35 -2.36
CA PHE A 224 -36.73 -8.29 -2.58
C PHE A 224 -36.09 -7.79 -1.28
N GLY A 225 -36.88 -7.64 -0.21
CA GLY A 225 -36.35 -7.23 1.10
C GLY A 225 -35.35 -8.22 1.68
N THR A 226 -35.64 -9.52 1.60
CA THR A 226 -34.72 -10.58 2.07
C THR A 226 -33.45 -10.66 1.22
N ILE A 227 -33.55 -10.41 -0.09
CA ILE A 227 -32.39 -10.35 -0.98
C ILE A 227 -31.47 -9.18 -0.62
N MET A 228 -32.05 -8.00 -0.34
CA MET A 228 -31.30 -6.83 0.09
C MET A 228 -30.63 -7.07 1.45
N GLU A 229 -31.33 -7.67 2.42
CA GLU A 229 -30.74 -8.10 3.69
C GLU A 229 -29.59 -9.08 3.48
N LEU A 230 -29.74 -10.06 2.59
CA LEU A 230 -28.69 -11.03 2.26
C LEU A 230 -27.43 -10.33 1.75
N ILE A 231 -27.58 -9.41 0.80
CA ILE A 231 -26.46 -8.63 0.24
C ILE A 231 -25.75 -7.85 1.35
N CYS A 232 -26.50 -7.19 2.24
CA CYS A 232 -25.90 -6.41 3.33
C CYS A 232 -25.17 -7.29 4.36
N TYR A 233 -25.84 -8.29 4.95
CA TYR A 233 -25.25 -9.08 6.03
C TYR A 233 -24.17 -10.04 5.55
N VAL A 234 -24.39 -10.75 4.44
CA VAL A 234 -23.36 -11.62 3.85
C VAL A 234 -22.24 -10.79 3.25
N GLY A 235 -22.54 -9.63 2.66
CA GLY A 235 -21.54 -8.68 2.19
C GLY A 235 -20.63 -8.20 3.31
N LEU A 236 -21.19 -7.80 4.46
CA LEU A 236 -20.40 -7.41 5.64
C LEU A 236 -19.52 -8.56 6.16
N LEU A 237 -20.05 -9.79 6.20
CA LEU A 237 -19.27 -10.97 6.56
C LEU A 237 -18.10 -11.19 5.59
N LYS A 238 -18.33 -11.04 4.28
CA LYS A 238 -17.30 -11.19 3.24
C LYS A 238 -16.23 -10.11 3.33
N VAL A 239 -16.60 -8.86 3.61
CA VAL A 239 -15.63 -7.78 3.84
C VAL A 239 -14.73 -8.11 5.04
N ALA A 240 -15.30 -8.60 6.14
CA ALA A 240 -14.51 -9.02 7.30
C ALA A 240 -13.58 -10.22 6.99
N GLU A 241 -14.04 -11.17 6.16
CA GLU A 241 -13.21 -12.28 5.69
C GLU A 241 -12.01 -11.82 4.86
N GLN A 242 -12.18 -10.84 3.96
CA GLN A 242 -11.08 -10.29 3.16
C GLN A 242 -10.06 -9.53 4.03
N ILE A 243 -10.55 -8.67 4.95
CA ILE A 243 -9.67 -7.85 5.81
C ILE A 243 -8.87 -8.71 6.81
N LYS A 244 -9.30 -9.95 7.09
CA LYS A 244 -8.63 -10.83 8.06
C LYS A 244 -7.17 -11.12 7.69
N ASN A 245 -6.82 -11.21 6.41
CA ASN A 245 -5.44 -11.47 5.96
C ASN A 245 -5.07 -10.59 4.75
N PRO A 246 -4.68 -9.32 4.97
CA PRO A 246 -4.44 -8.36 3.90
C PRO A 246 -3.07 -8.54 3.21
N PHE A 247 -2.31 -9.58 3.57
CA PHE A 247 -0.96 -9.86 3.04
C PHE A 247 -0.94 -11.05 2.07
N GLY A 248 -2.11 -11.50 1.65
CA GLY A 248 -2.30 -12.61 0.73
C GLY A 248 -1.98 -12.26 -0.72
N ASP A 249 -2.71 -12.91 -1.61
CA ASP A 249 -2.56 -12.82 -3.06
C ASP A 249 -3.87 -12.38 -3.76
N ALA A 250 -4.85 -11.90 -2.99
CA ALA A 250 -6.10 -11.38 -3.55
C ALA A 250 -5.87 -10.00 -4.17
N ASP A 251 -6.71 -9.62 -5.12
CA ASP A 251 -6.63 -8.31 -5.80
C ASP A 251 -6.82 -7.12 -4.84
N GLU A 252 -7.48 -7.35 -3.70
CA GLU A 252 -7.73 -6.36 -2.65
C GLU A 252 -6.63 -6.30 -1.58
N ASP A 253 -5.66 -7.23 -1.60
CA ASP A 253 -4.56 -7.29 -0.66
C ASP A 253 -3.51 -6.20 -0.93
N PHE A 254 -2.66 -5.92 0.06
CA PHE A 254 -1.59 -4.95 -0.11
C PHE A 254 -0.58 -5.40 -1.17
N ASP A 255 -0.30 -4.53 -2.16
CA ASP A 255 0.79 -4.75 -3.11
C ASP A 255 2.16 -4.48 -2.46
N LEU A 256 2.61 -5.46 -1.67
CA LEU A 256 3.90 -5.41 -0.98
C LEU A 256 5.08 -5.43 -1.96
N ASN A 257 4.92 -6.00 -3.16
CA ASN A 257 5.98 -6.03 -4.15
C ASN A 257 6.22 -4.64 -4.75
N PHE A 258 5.15 -3.90 -5.04
CA PHE A 258 5.23 -2.50 -5.39
C PHE A 258 5.87 -1.69 -4.25
N LEU A 259 5.42 -1.89 -3.00
CA LEU A 259 5.94 -1.18 -1.84
C LEU A 259 7.45 -1.38 -1.65
N ILE A 260 7.94 -2.62 -1.73
CA ILE A 260 9.38 -2.93 -1.63
C ILE A 260 10.16 -2.24 -2.76
N THR A 261 9.66 -2.31 -3.99
CA THR A 261 10.32 -1.67 -5.14
C THR A 261 10.39 -0.15 -4.98
N ARG A 262 9.30 0.45 -4.50
CA ARG A 262 9.21 1.88 -4.21
C ARG A 262 10.26 2.28 -3.18
N HIS A 263 10.34 1.59 -2.04
CA HIS A 263 11.30 1.89 -0.99
C HIS A 263 12.75 1.73 -1.43
N LEU A 264 13.08 0.64 -2.16
CA LEU A 264 14.41 0.44 -2.71
C LEU A 264 14.83 1.58 -3.65
N ARG A 265 13.93 2.01 -4.52
CA ARG A 265 14.18 3.14 -5.44
C ARG A 265 14.31 4.47 -4.70
N THR A 266 13.41 4.76 -3.75
CA THR A 266 13.45 6.01 -2.97
C THR A 266 14.73 6.12 -2.17
N VAL A 267 15.18 5.04 -1.51
CA VAL A 267 16.44 5.04 -0.76
C VAL A 267 17.63 5.20 -1.69
N HIS A 268 17.66 4.47 -2.80
CA HIS A 268 18.74 4.60 -3.78
C HIS A 268 18.85 6.04 -4.33
N LEU A 269 17.71 6.67 -4.64
CA LEU A 269 17.68 8.06 -5.11
C LEU A 269 18.08 9.06 -4.02
N GLY A 270 17.52 8.90 -2.81
CA GLY A 270 17.77 9.79 -1.69
C GLY A 270 19.23 9.82 -1.27
N LEU A 271 19.89 8.65 -1.24
CA LEU A 271 21.27 8.53 -0.76
C LEU A 271 22.34 8.91 -1.79
N ASN A 272 22.05 8.76 -3.09
CA ASN A 272 23.02 8.97 -4.17
C ASN A 272 22.85 10.30 -4.93
N PHE A 273 21.66 10.90 -4.94
CA PHE A 273 21.37 12.07 -5.78
C PHE A 273 20.87 13.31 -5.03
N VAL A 274 20.19 13.13 -3.90
CA VAL A 274 19.50 14.25 -3.20
C VAL A 274 20.30 14.79 -2.01
N GLY A 275 21.20 13.98 -1.42
CA GLY A 275 21.94 14.35 -0.21
C GLY A 275 22.69 15.68 -0.28
N ASP A 276 23.21 16.03 -1.47
CA ASP A 276 24.13 17.18 -1.63
C ASP A 276 23.64 18.25 -2.61
N VAL A 277 22.46 18.07 -3.23
CA VAL A 277 21.91 19.01 -4.21
C VAL A 277 20.73 19.76 -3.60
N CYS A 278 21.03 20.82 -2.86
CA CYS A 278 20.02 21.83 -2.56
C CYS A 278 19.89 22.76 -3.77
N PRO A 279 18.69 23.00 -4.33
CA PRO A 279 18.54 24.04 -5.33
C PRO A 279 19.07 25.36 -4.74
N PRO A 280 19.82 26.15 -5.51
CA PRO A 280 20.34 27.42 -5.02
C PRO A 280 19.17 28.24 -4.49
N GLY A 281 19.33 28.78 -3.28
CA GLY A 281 18.33 29.70 -2.72
C GLY A 281 18.07 30.79 -3.74
N MET A 282 16.79 31.08 -4.02
CA MET A 282 16.43 32.20 -4.89
C MET A 282 17.06 33.47 -4.31
N GLU A 283 18.17 33.94 -4.89
CA GLU A 283 18.32 35.37 -5.03
C GLU A 283 17.17 35.76 -5.96
N GLU A 284 16.09 36.30 -5.38
CA GLU A 284 15.05 36.98 -6.14
C GLU A 284 15.71 38.16 -6.87
N ASN A 285 16.27 37.87 -8.04
CA ASN A 285 16.58 38.90 -9.02
C ASN A 285 15.24 39.53 -9.40
N ASN A 286 14.94 40.66 -8.77
CA ASN A 286 13.84 41.56 -9.08
C ASN A 286 13.89 42.12 -10.54
N SER A 287 14.61 41.47 -11.46
CA SER A 287 14.72 41.85 -12.87
C SER A 287 13.85 41.03 -13.82
N GLU A 288 13.05 40.08 -13.34
CA GLU A 288 12.09 39.31 -14.17
C GLU A 288 10.65 39.46 -13.67
N LYS A 289 10.22 40.71 -13.47
CA LYS A 289 8.79 41.07 -13.49
C LYS A 289 8.41 41.57 -14.88
N ASP A 290 8.46 40.69 -15.89
CA ASP A 290 7.74 40.94 -17.14
C ASP A 290 7.64 39.68 -18.01
N THR A 291 6.99 38.62 -17.51
CA THR A 291 6.16 37.67 -18.31
C THR A 291 5.56 36.59 -17.41
N THR A 292 4.56 36.94 -16.60
CA THR A 292 3.63 35.93 -16.05
C THR A 292 2.53 35.68 -17.08
N GLN A 293 2.70 34.65 -17.91
CA GLN A 293 1.58 33.91 -18.49
C GLN A 293 1.38 32.63 -17.66
N PRO A 294 0.16 32.34 -17.19
CA PRO A 294 -0.10 31.15 -16.38
C PRO A 294 0.05 29.88 -17.23
N MET A 295 0.83 28.92 -16.73
CA MET A 295 1.07 27.60 -17.33
C MET A 295 -0.17 26.71 -17.19
N ASP A 296 -1.18 26.95 -18.02
CA ASP A 296 -2.21 25.96 -18.35
C ASP A 296 -1.62 24.98 -19.36
N ASN A 297 -0.87 23.96 -18.91
CA ASN A 297 -0.68 22.67 -19.58
C ASN A 297 0.32 21.79 -18.82
N LEU A 298 -0.14 21.14 -17.77
CA LEU A 298 0.52 19.95 -17.20
C LEU A 298 -0.47 18.78 -17.26
N VAL A 299 -0.79 18.37 -18.49
CA VAL A 299 -1.49 17.12 -18.78
C VAL A 299 -0.46 16.07 -19.18
N LEU A 300 -0.38 15.03 -18.33
CA LEU A 300 0.09 13.67 -18.61
C LEU A 300 1.36 13.49 -19.47
N LEU A 301 2.44 13.10 -18.81
CA LEU A 301 3.40 12.15 -19.37
C LEU A 301 3.46 10.90 -18.48
N MET A 302 2.58 9.94 -18.76
CA MET A 302 2.85 8.53 -18.48
C MET A 302 3.48 7.88 -19.72
N PRO A 303 4.33 6.85 -19.54
CA PRO A 303 5.21 6.34 -20.59
C PRO A 303 4.48 5.31 -21.46
N GLY A 304 4.61 5.44 -22.78
CA GLY A 304 4.07 4.44 -23.68
C GLY A 304 4.21 4.78 -25.15
N GLN A 305 5.42 4.72 -25.69
CA GLN A 305 5.70 4.34 -27.09
C GLN A 305 7.19 3.98 -27.20
N ILE A 306 7.52 2.72 -26.92
CA ILE A 306 8.68 2.09 -27.56
C ILE A 306 8.12 1.50 -28.85
N SER A 307 8.44 2.09 -30.00
CA SER A 307 8.48 1.33 -31.25
C SER A 307 9.48 1.94 -32.22
N GLN A 308 10.44 1.09 -32.55
CA GLN A 308 11.32 1.04 -33.72
C GLN A 308 11.13 2.14 -34.78
N ASP A 309 12.21 2.84 -35.13
CA ASP A 309 12.57 2.92 -36.53
C ASP A 309 14.07 3.18 -36.77
N ARG A 310 14.61 2.40 -37.71
CA ARG A 310 16.00 2.32 -38.16
C ARG A 310 16.19 3.36 -39.30
N PRO A 311 17.23 4.18 -39.34
CA PRO A 311 17.40 5.12 -40.46
C PRO A 311 17.86 4.38 -41.73
N LYS A 312 17.05 4.47 -42.79
CA LYS A 312 17.45 4.17 -44.18
C LYS A 312 18.27 5.35 -44.71
N SER A 313 19.51 5.09 -45.10
CA SER A 313 20.34 6.02 -45.87
C SER A 313 19.99 5.95 -47.36
N SER A 314 19.59 7.08 -47.94
CA SER A 314 19.60 7.35 -49.38
C SER A 314 20.22 8.74 -49.56
N SER A 315 21.43 8.84 -50.10
CA SER A 315 21.74 8.94 -51.53
C SER A 315 22.15 10.37 -51.89
N THR A 316 23.43 10.55 -52.21
CA THR A 316 23.90 11.64 -53.07
C THR A 316 24.77 11.01 -54.16
N PRO A 317 24.53 11.31 -55.46
CA PRO A 317 25.32 10.77 -56.55
C PRO A 317 26.44 11.72 -56.99
N LYS A 318 27.58 11.09 -57.32
CA LYS A 318 28.52 11.33 -58.44
C LYS A 318 29.16 12.72 -58.61
N THR A 319 30.49 12.71 -58.65
CA THR A 319 31.26 13.16 -59.82
C THR A 319 32.67 12.54 -59.85
N LEU A 320 33.02 12.01 -61.04
CA LEU A 320 34.32 11.56 -61.56
C LEU A 320 35.00 10.35 -60.89
#